data_AF-A0AAN8WFP7-F1
#
_entry.id   AF-A0AAN8WFP7-F1
#
_cell.length_a   1.000
_cell.length_b   1.000
_cell.length_c   1.000
_cell.angle_alpha   90.00
_cell.angle_beta   90.00
_cell.angle_gamma   90.00
#
_symmetry.space_group_name_H-M   'P 1'
#
loop_
_entity.id
_entity.type
_entity.pdbx_description
1 polymer ?
#
loop_
_entity_poly.entity_id
_entity_poly.type
_entity_poly.pdbx_seq_one_letter_code
_entity_poly.pdbx_strand_id
1 'polypeptide(L)'
;MPKVSTLDMPDVPKGQLSPHLELQRTRDLCNLGAPIHTENIQYSGAFASMGVDNCEGLDKFLSNFKVEVTRLTEENMEFNMVGIDHAIANAFRRVLIAEVPTMAIEKVFIANNTSVIQDEDTLPEFSSNPFSPKYPISSSLSWVPARTHAKWSPVATAWCRYLPELLLSFHILMYIVLLQEMEDERAEELGNCSQTTCLYPCVGNVYEGMTGRNMYHFAVSKIISAVGSIESTGALPPEVLFTEAVKILEDK
;
A
#
# COMPACT_ATOMS: atom_id res chain seq x y z
N MET A 1 37.62 2.00 36.94
CA MET A 1 36.41 1.17 37.09
C MET A 1 36.34 0.24 35.89
N PRO A 2 36.16 -1.08 36.06
CA PRO A 2 35.96 -1.97 34.92
C PRO A 2 34.71 -1.53 34.16
N LYS A 3 34.80 -1.40 32.83
CA LYS A 3 33.64 -1.14 31.98
C LYS A 3 32.80 -2.41 31.98
N VAL A 4 31.82 -2.49 32.88
CA VAL A 4 30.79 -3.52 32.85
C VAL A 4 30.02 -3.32 31.55
N SER A 5 29.92 -4.35 30.71
CA SER A 5 29.09 -4.27 29.52
C SER A 5 27.63 -4.18 29.95
N THR A 6 26.81 -3.38 29.27
CA THR A 6 25.38 -3.25 29.58
C THR A 6 24.62 -4.59 29.53
N LEU A 7 25.22 -5.62 28.92
CA LEU A 7 24.67 -6.97 28.78
C LEU A 7 24.92 -7.88 30.00
N ASP A 8 25.80 -7.46 30.93
CA ASP A 8 26.16 -8.23 32.12
C ASP A 8 25.34 -7.85 33.37
N MET A 9 24.38 -6.92 33.23
CA MET A 9 23.47 -6.55 34.31
C MET A 9 22.34 -7.58 34.47
N PRO A 10 22.04 -8.04 35.71
CA PRO A 10 21.04 -9.08 35.96
C PRO A 10 19.60 -8.65 35.66
N ASP A 11 19.34 -7.34 35.55
CA ASP A 11 18.01 -6.77 35.34
C ASP A 11 17.62 -6.61 33.85
N VAL A 12 18.55 -6.88 32.92
CA VAL A 12 18.28 -6.75 31.48
C VAL A 12 17.75 -8.08 30.94
N PRO A 13 16.48 -8.17 30.50
CA PRO A 13 15.94 -9.37 29.87
C PRO A 13 16.76 -9.66 28.60
N LYS A 14 17.44 -10.81 28.58
CA LYS A 14 18.30 -11.22 27.47
C LYS A 14 17.43 -11.80 26.35
N GLY A 15 17.35 -11.09 25.22
CA GLY A 15 16.84 -11.63 23.96
C GLY A 15 15.33 -11.58 23.73
N GLN A 16 14.53 -11.05 24.66
CA GLN A 16 13.09 -10.85 24.45
C GLN A 16 12.70 -9.40 24.73
N LEU A 17 12.02 -8.78 23.77
CA LEU A 17 11.49 -7.43 23.90
C LEU A 17 10.28 -7.45 24.84
N SER A 18 10.05 -6.35 25.55
CA SER A 18 8.81 -6.20 26.29
C SER A 18 7.62 -6.12 25.31
N PRO A 19 6.41 -6.58 25.70
CA PRO A 19 5.25 -6.59 24.80
C PRO A 19 4.91 -5.23 24.19
N HIS A 20 5.18 -4.14 24.92
CA HIS A 20 4.97 -2.78 24.43
C HIS A 20 5.94 -2.40 23.31
N LEU A 21 7.21 -2.79 23.42
CA LEU A 21 8.23 -2.53 22.39
C LEU A 21 8.01 -3.39 21.15
N GLU A 22 7.55 -4.64 21.32
CA GLU A 22 7.14 -5.48 20.20
C GLU A 22 5.94 -4.89 19.46
N LEU A 23 4.97 -4.33 20.18
CA LEU A 23 3.83 -3.66 19.59
C LEU A 23 4.27 -2.41 18.81
N GLN A 24 5.14 -1.58 19.38
CA GLN A 24 5.72 -0.41 18.69
C GLN A 24 6.52 -0.80 17.44
N ARG A 25 7.23 -1.93 17.48
CA ARG A 25 7.98 -2.45 16.33
C ARG A 25 7.06 -2.95 15.22
N THR A 26 6.00 -3.67 15.58
CA THR A 26 5.16 -4.41 14.62
C THR A 26 3.99 -3.61 14.07
N ARG A 27 3.46 -2.65 14.83
CA ARG A 27 2.19 -1.98 14.52
C ARG A 27 2.29 -0.46 14.63
N ASP A 28 1.60 0.20 13.70
CA ASP A 28 1.20 1.59 13.79
C ASP A 28 -0.11 1.69 14.56
N LEU A 29 -0.16 2.58 15.56
CA LEU A 29 -1.38 2.81 16.33
C LEU A 29 -2.09 4.06 15.80
N CYS A 30 -3.31 3.90 15.31
CA CYS A 30 -4.16 5.01 14.90
C CYS A 30 -4.92 5.55 16.12
N ASN A 31 -4.41 6.64 16.69
CA ASN A 31 -5.11 7.39 17.74
C ASN A 31 -5.95 8.53 17.15
N LEU A 32 -6.89 9.05 17.95
CA LEU A 32 -7.81 10.13 17.58
C LEU A 32 -7.13 11.40 17.05
N GLY A 33 -5.93 11.71 17.58
CA GLY A 33 -5.17 12.89 17.19
C GLY A 33 -4.27 12.65 15.98
N ALA A 34 -3.42 11.63 16.06
CA ALA A 34 -2.47 11.28 15.01
C ALA A 34 -2.06 9.80 15.12
N PRO A 35 -1.60 9.19 14.01
CA PRO A 35 -0.93 7.90 14.05
C PRO A 35 0.35 7.96 14.90
N ILE A 36 0.58 6.92 15.68
CA ILE A 36 1.75 6.75 16.54
C ILE A 36 2.57 5.58 16.02
N HIS A 37 3.89 5.69 16.18
CA HIS A 37 4.89 4.71 15.77
C HIS A 37 5.10 4.57 14.27
N THR A 38 4.77 5.52 13.40
CA THR A 38 4.90 5.38 11.93
C THR A 38 6.29 5.03 11.37
N GLU A 39 7.34 5.16 12.16
CA GLU A 39 8.72 4.83 11.77
C GLU A 39 9.03 3.33 11.85
N ASN A 40 9.87 2.84 10.92
CA ASN A 40 10.37 1.47 10.97
C ASN A 40 11.61 1.39 11.88
N ILE A 41 11.55 0.55 12.93
CA ILE A 41 12.62 0.36 13.93
C ILE A 41 13.27 -1.02 13.76
N GLN A 42 13.63 -1.37 12.53
CA GLN A 42 14.19 -2.68 12.15
C GLN A 42 15.68 -2.62 11.70
N TYR A 43 16.39 -1.55 12.02
CA TYR A 43 17.82 -1.49 11.72
C TYR A 43 18.64 -2.36 12.69
N SER A 44 19.81 -2.84 12.26
CA SER A 44 20.68 -3.77 13.01
C SER A 44 20.99 -3.30 14.45
N GLY A 45 21.21 -2.00 14.66
CA GLY A 45 21.49 -1.43 15.97
C GLY A 45 20.28 -1.25 16.89
N ALA A 46 19.06 -1.41 16.39
CA ALA A 46 17.86 -1.26 17.19
C ALA A 46 17.83 -2.36 18.26
N PHE A 47 17.56 -1.99 19.51
CA PHE A 47 17.47 -2.93 20.64
C PHE A 47 18.72 -3.78 20.89
N ALA A 48 19.89 -3.38 20.38
CA ALA A 48 21.16 -4.06 20.61
C ALA A 48 21.52 -4.15 22.11
N SER A 49 21.09 -3.18 22.92
CA SER A 49 21.23 -3.19 24.39
C SER A 49 20.41 -4.29 25.08
N MET A 50 19.35 -4.77 24.45
CA MET A 50 18.52 -5.89 24.92
C MET A 50 18.96 -7.24 24.34
N GLY A 51 20.05 -7.26 23.55
CA GLY A 51 20.58 -8.46 22.93
C GLY A 51 19.70 -9.01 21.79
N VAL A 52 18.82 -8.19 21.22
CA VAL A 52 18.00 -8.56 20.06
C VAL A 52 18.75 -8.23 18.78
N ASP A 53 18.99 -9.24 17.96
CA ASP A 53 19.58 -9.08 16.65
C ASP A 53 18.51 -8.87 15.58
N ASN A 54 18.47 -7.65 15.02
CA ASN A 54 17.57 -7.26 13.94
C ASN A 54 18.23 -7.35 12.56
N CYS A 55 19.37 -8.06 12.44
CA CYS A 55 19.93 -8.37 11.14
C CYS A 55 18.96 -9.27 10.36
N GLU A 56 18.36 -8.69 9.33
CA GLU A 56 17.57 -9.37 8.31
C GLU A 56 18.52 -10.11 7.37
N GLY A 57 18.75 -11.39 7.64
CA GLY A 57 19.45 -12.27 6.71
C GLY A 57 18.56 -12.58 5.50
N LEU A 58 19.16 -12.75 4.33
CA LEU A 58 18.42 -13.10 3.11
C LEU A 58 17.59 -14.37 3.31
N ASP A 59 18.10 -15.36 4.04
CA ASP A 59 17.38 -16.60 4.34
C ASP A 59 16.10 -16.37 5.16
N LYS A 60 16.14 -15.44 6.13
CA LYS A 60 14.96 -15.05 6.94
C LYS A 60 13.94 -14.31 6.07
N PHE A 61 14.42 -13.45 5.17
CA PHE A 61 13.55 -12.73 4.23
C PHE A 61 12.84 -13.71 3.29
N LEU A 62 13.57 -14.65 2.69
CA LEU A 62 13.01 -15.64 1.76
C LEU A 62 11.98 -16.57 2.42
N SER A 63 12.16 -16.93 3.70
CA SER A 63 11.18 -17.75 4.41
C SER A 63 9.89 -17.00 4.78
N ASN A 64 9.97 -15.68 4.94
CA ASN A 64 8.86 -14.84 5.40
C ASN A 64 8.11 -14.17 4.25
N PHE A 65 8.79 -13.91 3.12
CA PHE A 65 8.21 -13.22 1.98
C PHE A 65 7.22 -14.11 1.25
N LYS A 66 5.97 -13.66 1.13
CA LYS A 66 4.91 -14.36 0.41
C LYS A 66 4.07 -13.37 -0.40
N VAL A 67 3.71 -13.77 -1.62
CA VAL A 67 2.80 -13.01 -2.47
C VAL A 67 1.54 -13.84 -2.70
N GLU A 68 0.38 -13.24 -2.45
CA GLU A 68 -0.94 -13.86 -2.66
C GLU A 68 -1.77 -12.97 -3.59
N VAL A 69 -2.24 -13.53 -4.71
CA VAL A 69 -3.14 -12.81 -5.63
C VAL A 69 -4.58 -13.06 -5.18
N THR A 70 -5.29 -11.99 -4.83
CA THR A 70 -6.68 -12.08 -4.34
C THR A 70 -7.66 -12.03 -5.51
N ARG A 71 -7.48 -11.07 -6.42
CA ARG A 71 -8.36 -10.88 -7.58
C ARG A 71 -7.52 -10.57 -8.82
N LEU A 72 -7.90 -11.20 -9.92
CA LEU A 72 -7.29 -10.98 -11.22
C LEU A 72 -8.40 -10.89 -12.26
N THR A 73 -8.47 -9.76 -12.94
CA THR A 73 -9.33 -9.51 -14.10
C THR A 73 -8.48 -8.97 -15.25
N GLU A 74 -9.07 -8.82 -16.44
CA GLU A 74 -8.34 -8.35 -17.63
C GLU A 74 -7.66 -6.99 -17.43
N GLU A 75 -8.29 -6.11 -16.65
CA GLU A 75 -7.81 -4.74 -16.42
C GLU A 75 -7.27 -4.52 -15.00
N ASN A 76 -7.72 -5.31 -14.00
CA ASN A 76 -7.40 -5.06 -12.59
C ASN A 76 -6.74 -6.28 -11.92
N MET A 77 -5.73 -6.02 -11.10
CA MET A 77 -5.08 -7.04 -10.29
C MET A 77 -4.91 -6.57 -8.85
N GLU A 78 -5.43 -7.36 -7.91
CA GLU A 78 -5.27 -7.17 -6.47
C GLU A 78 -4.39 -8.27 -5.89
N PHE A 79 -3.32 -7.88 -5.19
CA PHE A 79 -2.36 -8.79 -4.59
C PHE A 79 -1.92 -8.32 -3.21
N ASN A 80 -1.54 -9.26 -2.37
CA ASN A 80 -1.04 -9.05 -1.02
C ASN A 80 0.43 -9.47 -1.00
N MET A 81 1.31 -8.58 -0.53
CA MET A 81 2.72 -8.86 -0.27
C MET A 81 2.93 -8.92 1.23
N VAL A 82 3.31 -10.09 1.73
CA VAL A 82 3.57 -10.36 3.14
C VAL A 82 5.08 -10.34 3.39
N GLY A 83 5.51 -9.70 4.47
CA GLY A 83 6.92 -9.68 4.89
C GLY A 83 7.82 -8.75 4.08
N ILE A 84 7.26 -7.67 3.51
CA ILE A 84 8.02 -6.66 2.75
C ILE A 84 8.03 -5.33 3.49
N ASP A 85 9.12 -4.59 3.41
CA ASP A 85 9.20 -3.23 3.98
C ASP A 85 8.43 -2.21 3.12
N HIS A 86 7.95 -1.16 3.81
CA HIS A 86 7.26 -0.02 3.24
C HIS A 86 8.03 0.64 2.10
N ALA A 87 9.37 0.70 2.20
CA ALA A 87 10.21 1.32 1.19
C ALA A 87 10.15 0.56 -0.15
N ILE A 88 10.18 -0.77 -0.12
CA ILE A 88 10.16 -1.61 -1.32
C ILE A 88 8.77 -1.58 -1.96
N ALA A 89 7.70 -1.69 -1.16
CA ALA A 89 6.34 -1.58 -1.68
C ALA A 89 6.09 -0.22 -2.35
N ASN A 90 6.57 0.87 -1.76
CA ASN A 90 6.46 2.19 -2.36
C ASN A 90 7.37 2.36 -3.58
N ALA A 91 8.56 1.74 -3.60
CA ALA A 91 9.41 1.71 -4.78
C ALA A 91 8.68 1.02 -5.94
N PHE A 92 8.09 -0.15 -5.70
CA PHE A 92 7.30 -0.89 -6.68
C PHE A 92 6.14 -0.06 -7.24
N ARG A 93 5.38 0.60 -6.37
CA ARG A 93 4.31 1.54 -6.77
C ARG A 93 4.83 2.66 -7.67
N ARG A 94 6.01 3.22 -7.36
CA ARG A 94 6.62 4.29 -8.16
C ARG A 94 7.10 3.80 -9.51
N VAL A 95 7.67 2.60 -9.59
CA VAL A 95 8.10 1.97 -10.84
C VAL A 95 6.90 1.78 -11.78
N LEU A 96 5.80 1.23 -11.26
CA LEU A 96 4.56 1.02 -12.02
C LEU A 96 4.00 2.32 -12.63
N ILE A 97 4.05 3.43 -11.89
CA ILE A 97 3.49 4.71 -12.34
C ILE A 97 4.44 5.46 -13.30
N ALA A 98 5.75 5.35 -13.11
CA ALA A 98 6.70 6.27 -13.75
C ALA A 98 7.69 5.60 -14.72
N GLU A 99 7.99 4.32 -14.57
CA GLU A 99 9.16 3.73 -15.22
C GLU A 99 8.83 2.63 -16.21
N VAL A 100 7.67 1.99 -16.07
CA VAL A 100 7.21 1.03 -17.07
C VAL A 100 6.98 1.78 -18.40
N PRO A 101 7.72 1.46 -19.46
CA PRO A 101 7.60 2.14 -20.74
C PRO A 101 6.33 1.69 -21.46
N THR A 102 5.63 2.63 -22.10
CA THR A 102 4.49 2.33 -22.96
C THR A 102 4.68 2.92 -24.35
N MET A 103 4.02 2.30 -25.32
CA MET A 103 3.95 2.81 -26.67
C MET A 103 2.82 3.83 -26.76
N ALA A 104 3.13 5.05 -27.16
CA ALA A 104 2.16 6.12 -27.26
C ALA A 104 2.52 7.15 -28.32
N ILE A 105 1.55 8.00 -28.65
CA ILE A 105 1.68 9.01 -29.70
C ILE A 105 2.60 10.14 -29.21
N GLU A 106 3.71 10.33 -29.91
CA GLU A 106 4.67 11.41 -29.65
C GLU A 106 4.48 12.58 -30.61
N LYS A 107 4.42 12.30 -31.90
CA LYS A 107 4.28 13.31 -32.95
C LYS A 107 3.06 13.02 -33.80
N VAL A 108 2.34 14.09 -34.12
CA VAL A 108 1.15 14.06 -34.97
C VAL A 108 1.37 15.07 -36.08
N PHE A 109 1.29 14.62 -37.32
CA PHE A 109 1.32 15.47 -38.49
C PHE A 109 -0.10 15.61 -39.04
N ILE A 110 -0.62 16.84 -38.97
CA ILE A 110 -1.95 17.19 -39.45
C ILE A 110 -1.78 17.85 -40.82
N ALA A 111 -2.39 17.26 -41.85
CA ALA A 111 -2.24 17.75 -43.22
C ALA A 111 -3.14 18.97 -43.52
N ASN A 112 -4.35 19.00 -42.95
CA ASN A 112 -5.30 20.10 -43.11
C ASN A 112 -6.38 20.05 -42.00
N ASN A 113 -6.27 20.89 -40.97
CA ASN A 113 -7.32 21.04 -39.96
C ASN A 113 -8.33 22.11 -40.40
N THR A 114 -9.56 21.70 -40.71
CA THR A 114 -10.67 22.61 -41.04
C THR A 114 -11.62 22.87 -39.87
N SER A 115 -11.25 22.43 -38.66
CA SER A 115 -12.06 22.64 -37.46
C SER A 115 -11.83 24.03 -36.85
N VAL A 116 -12.76 24.46 -36.00
CA VAL A 116 -12.65 25.71 -35.24
C VAL A 116 -11.67 25.56 -34.06
N ILE A 117 -11.39 24.32 -33.65
CA ILE A 117 -10.46 24.01 -32.57
C ILE A 117 -9.04 24.15 -33.10
N GLN A 118 -8.19 24.84 -32.33
CA GLN A 118 -6.80 25.03 -32.70
C GLN A 118 -6.03 23.69 -32.70
N ASP A 119 -4.97 23.62 -33.50
CA ASP A 119 -4.17 22.39 -33.64
C ASP A 119 -3.56 21.96 -32.29
N GLU A 120 -3.23 22.90 -31.42
CA GLU A 120 -2.65 22.61 -30.10
C GLU A 120 -3.65 21.97 -29.13
N ASP A 121 -4.93 22.34 -29.21
CA ASP A 121 -5.99 21.83 -28.34
C ASP A 121 -6.56 20.49 -28.81
N THR A 122 -6.43 20.18 -30.11
CA THR A 122 -6.82 18.86 -30.64
C THR A 122 -5.85 17.76 -30.22
N LEU A 123 -4.55 18.04 -30.13
CA LEU A 123 -3.52 17.04 -29.84
C LEU A 123 -3.71 16.26 -28.51
N PRO A 124 -4.04 16.91 -27.38
CA PRO A 124 -4.32 16.19 -26.14
C PRO A 124 -5.52 15.24 -26.26
N GLU A 125 -6.58 15.63 -26.98
CA GLU A 125 -7.80 14.84 -27.17
C GLU A 125 -7.53 13.57 -28.00
N PHE A 126 -6.67 13.64 -29.02
CA PHE A 126 -6.21 12.44 -29.74
C PHE A 126 -5.33 11.54 -28.91
N SER A 127 -4.52 12.11 -28.01
CA SER A 127 -3.66 11.33 -27.13
C SER A 127 -4.44 10.51 -26.11
N SER A 128 -5.60 11.01 -25.67
CA SER A 128 -6.48 10.31 -24.73
C SER A 128 -7.52 9.43 -25.41
N ASN A 129 -7.87 9.68 -26.68
CA ASN A 129 -8.78 8.84 -27.45
C ASN A 129 -8.33 8.66 -28.92
N PRO A 130 -7.49 7.64 -29.22
CA PRO A 130 -6.86 7.48 -30.53
C PRO A 130 -7.80 6.96 -31.64
N PHE A 131 -9.00 6.46 -31.32
CA PHE A 131 -9.81 5.67 -32.25
C PHE A 131 -10.86 6.44 -33.08
N SER A 132 -10.98 7.76 -32.95
CA SER A 132 -11.95 8.54 -33.75
C SER A 132 -11.36 9.76 -34.50
N PRO A 133 -10.36 9.60 -35.37
CA PRO A 133 -9.93 10.71 -36.22
C PRO A 133 -10.94 10.97 -37.34
N LYS A 134 -11.50 12.19 -37.36
CA LYS A 134 -12.42 12.67 -38.40
C LYS A 134 -11.68 13.21 -39.65
N TYR A 135 -10.36 13.14 -39.69
CA TYR A 135 -9.51 13.77 -40.70
C TYR A 135 -8.24 12.94 -40.98
N PRO A 136 -7.56 13.14 -42.14
CA PRO A 136 -6.34 12.44 -42.48
C PRO A 136 -5.17 12.90 -41.58
N ILE A 137 -4.75 12.01 -40.68
CA ILE A 137 -3.66 12.23 -39.72
C ILE A 137 -2.58 11.17 -39.97
N SER A 138 -1.32 11.56 -39.85
CA SER A 138 -0.22 10.59 -39.68
C SER A 138 0.43 10.83 -38.32
N SER A 139 0.58 9.78 -37.52
CA SER A 139 1.16 9.84 -36.18
C SER A 139 2.36 8.91 -36.08
N SER A 140 3.36 9.30 -35.28
CA SER A 140 4.48 8.44 -34.93
C SER A 140 4.35 7.98 -33.48
N LEU A 141 4.38 6.66 -33.30
CA LEU A 141 4.42 6.00 -31.99
C LEU A 141 5.88 5.82 -31.57
N SER A 142 6.18 6.08 -30.30
CA SER A 142 7.49 5.78 -29.70
C SER A 142 7.30 5.14 -28.33
N TRP A 143 8.30 4.36 -27.92
CA TRP A 143 8.37 3.77 -26.59
C TRP A 143 9.00 4.79 -25.64
N VAL A 144 8.21 5.27 -24.69
CA VAL A 144 8.68 6.28 -23.74
C VAL A 144 8.20 5.96 -22.32
N PRO A 145 9.06 6.10 -21.31
CA PRO A 145 8.66 5.93 -19.91
C PRO A 145 7.67 7.01 -19.45
N ALA A 146 6.81 6.64 -18.51
CA ALA A 146 5.79 7.53 -17.94
C ALA A 146 6.36 8.75 -17.19
N ARG A 147 7.61 8.68 -16.73
CA ARG A 147 8.29 9.78 -16.01
C ARG A 147 8.37 11.07 -16.82
N THR A 148 8.39 10.99 -18.14
CA THR A 148 8.46 12.17 -19.01
C THR A 148 7.10 12.82 -19.26
N HIS A 149 5.98 12.09 -19.25
CA HIS A 149 4.64 12.66 -19.33
C HIS A 149 3.57 11.65 -18.85
N ALA A 150 2.55 12.13 -18.13
CA ALA A 150 1.50 11.29 -17.53
C ALA A 150 0.71 10.45 -18.54
N LYS A 151 0.56 10.92 -19.79
CA LYS A 151 -0.09 10.20 -20.90
C LYS A 151 0.55 8.83 -21.22
N TRP A 152 1.77 8.60 -20.75
CA TRP A 152 2.54 7.37 -20.95
C TRP A 152 2.48 6.42 -19.77
N SER A 153 1.69 6.73 -18.73
CA SER A 153 1.43 5.80 -17.64
C SER A 153 0.64 4.58 -18.16
N PRO A 154 1.15 3.35 -18.03
CA PRO A 154 0.39 2.14 -18.36
C PRO A 154 -0.72 1.85 -17.34
N VAL A 155 -0.65 2.50 -16.19
CA VAL A 155 -1.50 2.25 -15.04
C VAL A 155 -2.39 3.47 -14.84
N ALA A 156 -3.70 3.24 -14.72
CA ALA A 156 -4.68 4.27 -14.39
C ALA A 156 -4.51 4.69 -12.93
N THR A 157 -4.44 3.71 -12.02
CA THR A 157 -4.06 3.92 -10.62
C THR A 157 -3.33 2.71 -10.06
N ALA A 158 -2.27 2.97 -9.29
CA ALA A 158 -1.60 1.98 -8.47
C ALA A 158 -1.50 2.54 -7.06
N TRP A 159 -2.12 1.82 -6.13
CA TRP A 159 -2.07 2.17 -4.71
C TRP A 159 -1.71 0.95 -3.88
N CYS A 160 -1.04 1.22 -2.77
CA CYS A 160 -0.70 0.22 -1.78
C CYS A 160 -1.24 0.71 -0.43
N ARG A 161 -1.85 -0.18 0.34
CA ARG A 161 -2.29 0.10 1.72
C ARG A 161 -1.88 -1.06 2.63
N TYR A 162 -1.68 -0.77 3.90
CA TYR A 162 -1.52 -1.81 4.90
C TYR A 162 -2.85 -2.44 5.27
N LEU A 163 -2.79 -3.71 5.66
CA LEU A 163 -3.94 -4.38 6.20
C LEU A 163 -4.21 -3.87 7.64
N PRO A 164 -5.41 -3.32 7.91
CA PRO A 164 -5.78 -2.92 9.27
C PRO A 164 -6.10 -4.15 10.13
N GLU A 165 -5.65 -4.14 11.38
CA GLU A 165 -6.02 -5.11 12.42
C GLU A 165 -6.83 -4.40 13.52
N LEU A 166 -8.02 -4.92 13.83
CA LEU A 166 -8.82 -4.41 14.94
C LEU A 166 -8.37 -5.07 16.25
N LEU A 167 -7.72 -4.28 17.12
CA LEU A 167 -7.36 -4.72 18.47
C LEU A 167 -8.42 -4.23 19.46
N LEU A 168 -9.27 -5.16 19.91
CA LEU A 168 -10.27 -4.90 20.94
C LEU A 168 -9.64 -5.03 22.33
N SER A 169 -9.79 -3.99 23.16
CA SER A 169 -9.36 -4.03 24.56
C SER A 169 -10.24 -4.96 25.40
N PHE A 170 -9.65 -5.63 26.40
CA PHE A 170 -10.34 -6.60 27.27
C PHE A 170 -11.61 -6.05 27.96
N HIS A 171 -11.64 -4.76 28.31
CA HIS A 171 -12.81 -4.15 28.95
C HIS A 171 -14.05 -4.11 28.03
N ILE A 172 -13.82 -4.15 26.71
CA ILE A 172 -14.87 -4.11 25.68
C ILE A 172 -15.32 -5.52 25.31
N LEU A 173 -14.43 -6.52 25.28
CA LEU A 173 -14.83 -7.92 25.10
C LEU A 173 -15.88 -8.34 26.14
N MET A 174 -15.73 -7.88 27.39
CA MET A 174 -16.73 -8.11 28.43
C MET A 174 -18.07 -7.40 28.15
N TYR A 175 -18.03 -6.21 27.55
CA TYR A 175 -19.21 -5.41 27.23
C TYR A 175 -19.92 -5.87 25.95
N ILE A 176 -19.19 -6.35 24.94
CA ILE A 176 -19.74 -6.94 23.70
C ILE A 176 -20.42 -8.27 24.03
N VAL A 177 -19.81 -9.10 24.87
CA VAL A 177 -20.45 -10.35 25.35
C VAL A 177 -21.75 -10.04 26.11
N LEU A 178 -21.79 -8.95 26.89
CA LEU A 178 -23.02 -8.50 27.55
C LEU A 178 -24.05 -7.90 26.58
N LEU A 179 -23.62 -7.25 25.49
CA LEU A 179 -24.52 -6.69 24.48
C LEU A 179 -25.06 -7.74 23.50
N GLN A 180 -24.41 -8.88 23.31
CA GLN A 180 -24.99 -10.00 22.54
C GLN A 180 -26.24 -10.61 23.21
N GLU A 181 -26.49 -10.33 24.50
CA GLU A 181 -27.74 -10.70 25.20
C GLU A 181 -28.88 -9.68 25.00
N MET A 182 -28.60 -8.52 24.39
CA MET A 182 -29.60 -7.48 24.07
C MET A 182 -29.66 -7.35 22.54
N GLU A 183 -30.75 -7.79 21.92
CA GLU A 183 -30.99 -7.76 20.47
C GLU A 183 -30.90 -6.33 19.89
N ASP A 184 -29.68 -5.86 19.61
CA ASP A 184 -29.41 -4.66 18.83
C ASP A 184 -28.90 -5.10 17.44
N GLU A 185 -29.68 -4.82 16.39
CA GLU A 185 -29.33 -5.09 14.97
C GLU A 185 -27.94 -4.50 14.57
N ARG A 186 -27.44 -3.50 15.32
CA ARG A 186 -26.12 -2.88 15.11
C ARG A 186 -24.93 -3.76 15.53
N ALA A 187 -25.13 -4.73 16.43
CA ALA A 187 -24.06 -5.62 16.87
C ALA A 187 -23.77 -6.73 15.83
N GLU A 188 -24.79 -7.11 15.05
CA GLU A 188 -24.66 -8.12 14.00
C GLU A 188 -23.86 -7.61 12.79
N GLU A 189 -23.96 -6.32 12.47
CA GLU A 189 -23.11 -5.67 11.44
C GLU A 189 -21.62 -5.65 11.85
N LEU A 190 -21.31 -5.52 13.14
CA LEU A 190 -19.94 -5.61 13.66
C LEU A 190 -19.43 -7.07 13.69
N GLY A 191 -20.30 -8.04 13.96
CA GLY A 191 -19.99 -9.47 13.91
C GLY A 191 -19.73 -10.01 12.49
N ASN A 192 -20.43 -9.47 11.49
CA ASN A 192 -20.23 -9.80 10.07
C ASN A 192 -19.14 -8.98 9.38
N CYS A 193 -18.51 -8.03 10.09
CA CYS A 193 -17.34 -7.29 9.63
C CYS A 193 -16.05 -8.13 9.74
N SER A 194 -16.09 -9.37 9.24
CA SER A 194 -14.92 -10.21 9.00
C SER A 194 -14.40 -10.09 7.57
N GLN A 195 -15.09 -9.30 6.73
CA GLN A 195 -14.67 -8.97 5.38
C GLN A 195 -14.18 -7.53 5.29
N THR A 196 -12.95 -7.43 4.83
CA THR A 196 -12.00 -6.29 4.72
C THR A 196 -12.49 -5.08 3.91
N THR A 197 -13.78 -4.96 3.62
CA THR A 197 -14.36 -3.93 2.73
C THR A 197 -15.09 -2.82 3.51
N CYS A 198 -15.45 -3.03 4.77
CA CYS A 198 -16.24 -2.06 5.55
C CYS A 198 -15.41 -0.94 6.23
N LEU A 199 -14.09 -0.86 6.01
CA LEU A 199 -13.23 0.07 6.75
C LEU A 199 -13.06 1.48 6.13
N TYR A 200 -13.60 1.72 4.95
CA TYR A 200 -13.47 3.02 4.28
C TYR A 200 -14.49 4.10 4.71
N PRO A 201 -15.68 3.80 5.26
CA PRO A 201 -16.54 4.83 5.85
C PRO A 201 -16.37 5.00 7.38
N CYS A 202 -15.84 4.01 8.10
CA CYS A 202 -15.92 4.02 9.57
C CYS A 202 -14.80 4.80 10.29
N VAL A 203 -13.75 5.25 9.60
CA VAL A 203 -12.86 6.28 10.19
C VAL A 203 -13.57 7.64 10.27
N GLY A 204 -14.56 7.92 9.41
CA GLY A 204 -15.41 9.11 9.54
C GLY A 204 -16.58 8.92 10.51
N ASN A 205 -17.22 7.75 10.50
CA ASN A 205 -18.47 7.52 11.24
C ASN A 205 -18.31 7.12 12.71
N VAL A 206 -17.09 6.90 13.21
CA VAL A 206 -16.83 6.69 14.66
C VAL A 206 -16.80 8.03 15.44
N TYR A 207 -16.77 9.18 14.76
CA TYR A 207 -16.65 10.48 15.42
C TYR A 207 -17.97 11.13 15.85
N GLU A 208 -19.12 10.75 15.28
CA GLU A 208 -20.37 11.50 15.50
C GLU A 208 -21.32 10.94 16.57
N GLY A 209 -20.99 9.84 17.24
CA GLY A 209 -21.98 9.19 18.08
C GLY A 209 -21.42 8.42 19.26
N MET A 210 -20.53 9.00 20.07
CA MET A 210 -20.30 8.56 21.45
C MET A 210 -19.35 9.52 22.17
N THR A 211 -19.84 10.13 23.26
CA THR A 211 -19.04 10.87 24.26
C THR A 211 -18.17 9.92 25.09
N GLY A 212 -17.35 9.11 24.42
CA GLY A 212 -16.42 8.15 25.02
C GLY A 212 -15.02 8.41 24.50
N ARG A 213 -14.26 9.25 25.21
CA ARG A 213 -12.82 9.39 24.98
C ARG A 213 -12.19 8.01 25.29
N ASN A 214 -11.55 7.37 24.29
CA ASN A 214 -10.76 6.12 24.39
C ASN A 214 -11.50 4.77 24.23
N MET A 215 -12.48 4.62 23.34
CA MET A 215 -13.17 3.33 23.15
C MET A 215 -12.56 2.38 22.11
N TYR A 216 -11.77 2.84 21.12
CA TYR A 216 -11.18 1.94 20.11
C TYR A 216 -9.76 2.39 19.74
N HIS A 217 -8.83 1.45 19.67
CA HIS A 217 -7.52 1.66 19.06
C HIS A 217 -7.47 0.84 17.77
N PHE A 218 -7.52 1.53 16.63
CA PHE A 218 -7.23 0.90 15.35
C PHE A 218 -5.72 0.71 15.26
N ALA A 219 -5.27 -0.51 14.96
CA ALA A 219 -3.87 -0.78 14.73
C ALA A 219 -3.68 -1.18 13.28
N VAL A 220 -2.64 -0.67 12.65
CA VAL A 220 -2.26 -1.05 11.30
C VAL A 220 -0.95 -1.80 11.40
N SER A 221 -0.87 -2.98 10.80
CA SER A 221 0.35 -3.76 10.85
C SER A 221 1.39 -3.20 9.87
N LYS A 222 2.59 -2.89 10.35
CA LYS A 222 3.69 -2.39 9.52
C LYS A 222 4.35 -3.51 8.71
N ILE A 223 4.57 -4.64 9.35
CA ILE A 223 5.52 -5.65 8.86
C ILE A 223 4.82 -6.70 7.99
N ILE A 224 3.49 -6.83 8.13
CA ILE A 224 2.86 -8.11 7.80
C ILE A 224 2.24 -8.12 6.41
N SER A 225 1.62 -7.04 5.92
CA SER A 225 0.97 -7.12 4.60
C SER A 225 0.69 -5.77 3.96
N ALA A 226 1.17 -5.59 2.73
CA ALA A 226 0.76 -4.53 1.84
C ALA A 226 -0.20 -5.10 0.80
N VAL A 227 -1.42 -4.58 0.75
CA VAL A 227 -2.39 -4.84 -0.32
C VAL A 227 -2.14 -3.84 -1.41
N GLY A 228 -1.79 -4.32 -2.60
CA GLY A 228 -1.64 -3.54 -3.81
C GLY A 228 -2.79 -3.79 -4.78
N SER A 229 -3.31 -2.71 -5.39
CA SER A 229 -4.17 -2.81 -6.56
C SER A 229 -3.49 -2.12 -7.74
N ILE A 230 -3.50 -2.78 -8.90
CA ILE A 230 -3.04 -2.23 -10.18
C ILE A 230 -4.23 -2.22 -11.12
N GLU A 231 -4.58 -1.03 -11.60
CA GLU A 231 -5.58 -0.84 -12.65
C GLU A 231 -4.88 -0.45 -13.95
N SER A 232 -4.95 -1.30 -14.96
CA SER A 232 -4.37 -1.07 -16.27
C SER A 232 -5.21 -0.08 -17.09
N THR A 233 -4.56 0.72 -17.93
CA THR A 233 -5.25 1.54 -18.94
C THR A 233 -5.69 0.74 -20.18
N GLY A 234 -5.43 -0.58 -20.21
CA GLY A 234 -5.72 -1.46 -21.34
C GLY A 234 -4.55 -1.58 -22.35
N ALA A 235 -3.44 -0.88 -22.13
CA ALA A 235 -2.26 -0.99 -22.99
C ALA A 235 -1.53 -2.34 -22.83
N LEU A 236 -1.48 -2.85 -21.61
CA LEU A 236 -0.87 -4.14 -21.24
C LEU A 236 -1.69 -4.79 -20.12
N PRO A 237 -1.82 -6.13 -20.09
CA PRO A 237 -2.49 -6.80 -18.98
C PRO A 237 -1.71 -6.60 -17.67
N PRO A 238 -2.40 -6.56 -16.51
CA PRO A 238 -1.78 -6.19 -15.24
C PRO A 238 -0.70 -7.18 -14.76
N GLU A 239 -0.77 -8.46 -15.15
CA GLU A 239 0.27 -9.45 -14.86
C GLU A 239 1.62 -9.10 -15.53
N VAL A 240 1.56 -8.62 -16.77
CA VAL A 240 2.75 -8.21 -17.52
C VAL A 240 3.31 -6.92 -16.91
N LEU A 241 2.44 -5.98 -16.51
CA LEU A 241 2.87 -4.77 -15.81
C LEU A 241 3.61 -5.09 -14.50
N PHE A 242 3.09 -6.07 -13.74
CA PHE A 242 3.72 -6.51 -12.50
C PHE A 242 5.11 -7.10 -12.76
N THR A 243 5.24 -8.00 -13.72
CA THR A 243 6.54 -8.65 -14.04
C THR A 243 7.56 -7.68 -14.63
N GLU A 244 7.15 -6.76 -15.51
CA GLU A 244 8.04 -5.72 -16.05
C GLU A 244 8.52 -4.77 -14.95
N ALA A 245 7.64 -4.40 -14.00
CA ALA A 245 8.04 -3.58 -12.87
C ALA A 245 9.09 -4.28 -11.98
N VAL A 246 9.00 -5.60 -11.80
CA VAL A 246 10.03 -6.36 -11.06
C VAL A 246 11.37 -6.34 -11.80
N LYS A 247 11.38 -6.57 -13.12
CA LYS A 247 12.61 -6.53 -13.93
C LYS A 247 13.31 -5.18 -13.87
N ILE A 248 12.54 -4.10 -14.00
CA ILE A 248 13.07 -2.72 -13.91
C ILE A 248 13.68 -2.46 -12.52
N LEU A 249 13.11 -3.06 -11.48
CA LEU A 249 13.65 -2.93 -10.12
C LEU A 249 14.91 -3.78 -9.91
N GLU A 250 15.02 -4.94 -10.57
CA GLU A 250 16.21 -5.80 -10.56
C GLU A 250 17.39 -5.20 -11.34
N ASP A 251 17.11 -4.49 -12.44
CA ASP A 251 18.12 -3.85 -13.29
C ASP A 251 18.77 -2.59 -12.65
N LYS A 252 18.23 -2.10 -11.54
CA LYS A 252 18.64 -0.87 -10.86
C LYS A 252 19.61 -1.11 -9.71
#